data_AF-A0A4P2V9I0-F1
#
_entry.id   AF-A0A4P2V9I0-F1
#
_cell.length_a   1.000
_cell.length_b   1.000
_cell.length_c   1.000
_cell.angle_alpha   90.00
_cell.angle_beta   90.00
_cell.angle_gamma   90.00
#
_symmetry.space_group_name_H-M   'P 1'
#
loop_
_entity.id
_entity.type
_entity.pdbx_description
1 polymer ?
#
loop_
_entity_poly.entity_id
_entity_poly.type
_entity_poly.pdbx_seq_one_letter_code
_entity_poly.pdbx_strand_id
1 'polypeptide(L)' 'DNFSSTGNFGFGIQEHIDLGIKYDPSIGIYGLDFYVVLGRPGYNVNHRKRKSGTVGFPHRLTK' A
#
# COMPACT_ATOMS: atom_id res chain seq x y z
N ASP A 1 3.45 -5.25 -14.39
CA ASP A 1 3.14 -6.56 -13.76
C ASP A 1 3.11 -6.62 -12.23
N ASN A 2 3.02 -5.50 -11.49
CA ASN A 2 3.02 -5.53 -10.01
C ASN A 2 1.69 -5.08 -9.35
N PHE A 3 0.60 -5.03 -10.12
CA PHE A 3 -0.72 -4.62 -9.64
C PHE A 3 -1.59 -5.83 -9.30
N SER A 4 -2.20 -5.80 -8.11
CA SER A 4 -3.21 -6.74 -7.65
C SER A 4 -4.54 -6.49 -8.36
N SER A 5 -5.43 -7.49 -8.32
CA SER A 5 -6.80 -7.38 -8.87
C SER A 5 -7.63 -6.28 -8.22
N THR A 6 -7.27 -5.86 -7.00
CA THR A 6 -7.91 -4.78 -6.24
C THR A 6 -7.27 -3.41 -6.46
N GLY A 7 -6.34 -3.27 -7.42
CA GLY A 7 -5.66 -2.01 -7.73
C GLY A 7 -4.54 -1.63 -6.76
N ASN A 8 -4.11 -2.53 -5.88
CA ASN A 8 -2.95 -2.29 -5.01
C ASN A 8 -1.68 -2.70 -5.73
N PHE A 9 -0.54 -2.14 -5.34
CA PHE A 9 0.74 -2.57 -5.92
C PHE A 9 1.83 -2.56 -4.88
N GLY A 10 2.85 -3.36 -5.11
CA GLY A 10 4.05 -3.37 -4.30
C GLY A 10 5.29 -3.18 -5.15
N PHE A 11 6.35 -2.70 -4.51
CA PHE A 11 7.67 -2.65 -5.10
C PHE A 11 8.72 -2.85 -4.00
N GLY A 12 9.76 -3.60 -4.33
CA GLY A 12 10.93 -3.78 -3.47
C GLY A 12 11.99 -2.74 -3.78
N ILE A 13 12.74 -2.35 -2.76
CA ILE A 13 13.97 -1.57 -2.85
C ILE A 13 15.09 -2.43 -2.30
N GLN A 14 16.17 -2.56 -3.07
CA GLN A 14 17.30 -3.42 -2.69
C GLN A 14 18.12 -2.82 -1.55
N GLU A 15 18.23 -1.49 -1.48
CA GLU A 15 18.94 -0.76 -0.43
C GLU A 15 18.12 0.44 0.05
N HIS A 16 17.83 0.53 1.35
CA HIS A 16 17.15 1.70 1.92
C HIS A 16 17.95 3.01 1.81
N ILE A 17 19.23 2.96 1.44
CA ILE A 17 20.07 4.15 1.21
C ILE A 17 19.51 4.97 0.04
N ASP A 18 18.90 4.32 -0.95
CA ASP A 18 18.26 4.98 -2.10
C ASP A 18 17.05 5.85 -1.69
N LEU A 19 16.53 5.66 -0.48
CA LEU A 19 15.46 6.50 0.09
C LEU A 19 15.98 7.82 0.68
N GLY A 20 17.30 8.06 0.66
CA GLY A 20 17.93 9.30 1.16
C GLY A 20 18.08 9.34 2.69
N ILE A 21 17.93 8.21 3.37
CA ILE A 21 18.17 8.09 4.81
C ILE A 21 19.68 8.10 5.04
N LYS A 22 20.14 8.83 6.07
CA LYS A 22 21.57 8.85 6.43
C LYS A 22 22.04 7.44 6.79
N TYR A 23 23.18 7.05 6.22
CA TYR A 23 23.84 5.79 6.52
C TYR A 23 24.28 5.74 7.99
N ASP A 24 23.79 4.74 8.74
CA ASP A 24 24.30 4.38 10.07
C ASP A 24 25.03 3.02 9.96
N PRO A 25 26.36 2.98 10.16
CA PRO A 25 27.15 1.76 10.10
C PRO A 25 26.73 0.67 11.08
N SER A 26 26.04 1.05 12.17
CA SER A 26 25.57 0.12 13.21
C SER A 26 24.36 -0.69 12.75
N ILE A 27 23.57 -0.12 11.84
CA ILE A 27 22.34 -0.71 11.33
C ILE A 27 22.69 -1.62 10.14
N GLY A 28 23.51 -1.15 9.20
CA GLY A 28 23.88 -1.91 7.99
C GLY A 28 22.92 -1.68 6.82
N ILE A 29 23.17 -2.33 5.68
CA ILE A 29 22.37 -2.17 4.44
C ILE A 29 21.27 -3.22 4.39
N TYR A 30 20.02 -2.77 4.43
CA TYR A 30 18.85 -3.62 4.25
C TYR A 30 17.99 -3.19 3.06
N GLY A 31 17.41 -4.19 2.39
CA GLY A 31 16.34 -4.01 1.43
C GLY A 31 14.97 -3.94 2.12
N LEU A 32 14.02 -3.29 1.45
CA LEU A 32 12.67 -3.05 1.96
C LEU A 32 11.64 -3.40 0.90
N ASP A 33 10.54 -4.04 1.29
CA ASP A 33 9.38 -4.24 0.43
C ASP A 33 8.25 -3.29 0.81
N PHE A 34 7.79 -2.49 -0.14
CA PHE A 34 6.66 -1.59 0.02
C PHE A 34 5.40 -2.21 -0.56
N TYR A 35 4.30 -2.13 0.18
CA TYR A 35 2.96 -2.46 -0.31
C TYR A 35 2.04 -1.25 -0.18
N VAL A 36 1.50 -0.79 -1.31
CA VAL A 36 0.66 0.39 -1.40
C VAL A 36 -0.78 -0.04 -1.63
N VAL A 37 -1.66 0.35 -0.71
CA VAL A 37 -3.11 0.14 -0.83
C VAL A 37 -3.76 1.39 -1.43
N LEU A 38 -4.38 1.23 -2.59
CA LEU A 38 -5.15 2.30 -3.21
C LEU A 38 -6.62 2.19 -2.78
N GLY A 39 -7.29 3.33 -2.60
CA GLY A 39 -8.69 3.38 -2.20
C GLY A 39 -9.39 4.63 -2.71
N ARG A 40 -10.68 4.51 -3.04
CA ARG A 40 -11.53 5.66 -3.37
C ARG A 40 -12.06 6.33 -2.09
N PRO A 41 -12.27 7.67 -2.11
CA PRO A 41 -12.99 8.34 -1.04
C PRO A 41 -14.36 7.69 -0.83
N GLY A 42 -14.66 7.29 0.41
CA GLY A 42 -15.90 6.54 0.74
C GLY A 42 -15.67 5.08 1.15
N TYR A 43 -14.43 4.56 1.05
CA TYR A 43 -14.10 3.20 1.49
C TYR A 43 -14.32 2.92 2.99
N ASN A 44 -14.51 3.97 3.80
CA ASN A 44 -14.83 3.86 5.22
C ASN A 44 -16.20 3.21 5.50
N VAL A 45 -17.10 3.09 4.51
CA VAL A 45 -18.41 2.43 4.69
C VAL A 45 -18.27 0.98 5.19
N ASN A 46 -17.19 0.29 4.82
CA ASN A 46 -16.88 -1.07 5.27
C ASN A 46 -16.31 -1.14 6.70
N HIS A 47 -15.72 -0.05 7.20
CA HIS A 47 -14.96 -0.04 8.46
C HIS A 47 -15.71 0.68 9.60
N ARG A 48 -16.61 1.61 9.28
CA ARG A 48 -17.35 2.39 10.27
C ARG A 48 -18.29 1.52 11.11
N LYS A 49 -18.37 1.81 12.42
CA LYS A 49 -19.26 1.09 13.35
C LYS A 49 -20.76 1.34 13.10
N ARG A 50 -21.14 2.57 12.76
CA ARG A 50 -22.54 2.96 12.54
C ARG A 50 -22.89 2.88 11.07
N LYS A 51 -24.03 2.24 10.74
CA LYS A 51 -24.52 2.07 9.36
C LYS A 51 -23.43 1.49 8.44
N SER A 52 -22.76 0.42 8.87
CA SER A 52 -21.82 -0.31 8.02
C SER A 52 -22.53 -0.84 6.77
N GLY A 53 -21.78 -1.02 5.69
CA GLY A 53 -22.29 -1.56 4.44
C GLY A 53 -21.15 -2.08 3.56
N THR A 54 -21.50 -2.81 2.51
CA THR A 54 -20.51 -3.32 1.56
C THR A 54 -20.12 -2.24 0.56
N VAL A 55 -18.85 -2.24 0.15
CA VAL A 55 -18.41 -1.41 -0.98
C VAL A 55 -18.90 -2.06 -2.27
N GLY A 56 -19.79 -1.36 -2.98
CA GLY A 56 -20.35 -1.82 -4.24
C GLY A 56 -19.28 -2.01 -5.31
N PHE A 57 -19.52 -2.97 -6.22
CA PHE A 57 -18.62 -3.29 -7.33
C PHE A 57 -18.13 -2.05 -8.12
N PRO A 58 -18.99 -1.09 -8.54
CA PRO A 58 -18.53 0.09 -9.29
C PRO A 58 -17.63 1.03 -8.48
N HIS A 59 -17.62 0.92 -7.15
CA HIS A 59 -16.80 1.75 -6.26
C HIS A 59 -15.45 1.09 -5.91
N ARG A 60 -15.25 -0.19 -6.25
CA ARG A 60 -13.97 -0.87 -6.06
C ARG A 60 -12.98 -0.44 -7.15
N LEU A 61 -11.70 -0.50 -6.82
CA LEU A 61 -10.63 -0.35 -7.81
C LEU A 61 -10.41 -1.68 -8.51
N THR A 62 -10.07 -1.60 -9.79
CA THR A 62 -9.67 -2.72 -10.63
C THR A 62 -8.20 -2.56 -11.00
N LYS A 63 -7.57 -3.66 -11.39
CA LYS A 63 -6.24 -3.64 -12.03
C LYS A 63 -6.28 -2.86 -13.35
#